data_AF-A0A0A9WJP7-F1
#
_entry.id   AF-A0A0A9WJP7-F1
#
_cell.length_a   1.000
_cell.length_b   1.000
_cell.length_c   1.000
_cell.angle_alpha   90.00
_cell.angle_beta   90.00
_cell.angle_gamma   90.00
#
_symmetry.space_group_name_H-M   'P 1'
#
loop_
_entity.id
_entity.type
_entity.pdbx_description
1 polymer ?
#
loop_
_entity_poly.entity_id
_entity_poly.type
_entity_poly.pdbx_seq_one_letter_code
_entity_poly.pdbx_strand_id
1 'polypeptide(L)'
;SDLSWGRHLDLSAHLVTKTVERDWPVVRVVMHTGAEPGAQKVCAVVHATMGDLRVTGACSPDTHEGMCLVELVLPWSWWPPLPSKRTKPTKTPPRLVTLAYTVVEPLRGPQCTPKVMIQSLTP
;
A
#
# COMPACT_ATOMS: atom_id res chain seq x y z
N SER A 1 11.90 -2.25 39.16
CA SER A 1 11.46 -3.27 38.19
C SER A 1 10.68 -2.58 37.09
N ASP A 2 11.40 -1.95 36.16
CA ASP A 2 10.80 -1.19 35.06
C ASP A 2 10.67 -2.09 33.83
N LEU A 3 9.49 -2.68 33.66
CA LEU A 3 9.07 -3.34 32.43
C LEU A 3 7.87 -2.58 31.90
N SER A 4 8.12 -1.41 31.33
CA SER A 4 7.20 -0.80 30.37
C SER A 4 7.13 -1.71 29.15
N TRP A 5 6.31 -2.76 29.23
CA TRP A 5 5.81 -3.44 28.06
C TRP A 5 4.98 -2.41 27.31
N GLY A 6 5.64 -1.66 26.42
CA GLY A 6 4.98 -0.95 25.35
C GLY A 6 4.04 -1.97 24.72
N ARG A 7 2.73 -1.67 24.75
CA ARG A 7 1.70 -2.55 24.21
C ARG A 7 2.14 -2.92 22.79
N HIS A 8 2.50 -4.17 22.58
CA HIS A 8 2.96 -4.64 21.27
C HIS A 8 1.73 -4.59 20.36
N LEU A 9 1.69 -3.60 19.47
CA LEU A 9 0.69 -3.58 18.42
C LEU A 9 1.03 -4.72 17.46
N ASP A 10 0.29 -5.82 17.55
CA ASP A 10 0.41 -6.90 16.58
C ASP A 10 -0.34 -6.47 15.31
N LEU A 11 0.43 -6.12 14.28
CA LEU A 11 -0.08 -5.75 12.97
C LEU A 11 0.60 -6.62 11.91
N SER A 12 -0.23 -7.33 11.16
CA SER A 12 0.21 -8.17 10.05
C SER A 12 -0.26 -7.58 8.73
N ALA A 13 0.56 -7.79 7.69
CA ALA A 13 0.27 -7.37 6.33
C ALA A 13 0.29 -8.59 5.41
N HIS A 14 -0.77 -8.78 4.65
CA HIS A 14 -0.91 -9.86 3.69
C HIS A 14 -1.06 -9.32 2.28
N LEU A 15 -0.09 -9.62 1.42
CA LEU A 15 -0.13 -9.26 0.02
C LEU A 15 -1.08 -10.19 -0.74
N VAL A 16 -2.20 -9.66 -1.21
CA VAL A 16 -3.22 -10.42 -1.95
C VAL A 16 -2.76 -10.71 -3.38
N THR A 17 -2.11 -9.73 -4.01
CA THR A 17 -1.75 -9.79 -5.43
C THR A 17 -0.23 -9.69 -5.58
N LYS A 18 0.41 -10.81 -5.95
CA LYS A 18 1.88 -10.88 -6.13
C LYS A 18 2.33 -10.42 -7.52
N THR A 19 1.46 -10.51 -8.51
CA THR A 19 1.71 -10.10 -9.91
C THR A 19 0.65 -9.12 -10.33
N VAL A 20 1.06 -7.96 -10.84
CA VAL A 20 0.15 -6.87 -11.23
C VAL A 20 0.19 -6.70 -12.74
N GLU A 21 -0.97 -6.90 -13.37
CA GLU A 21 -1.13 -6.71 -14.80
C GLU A 21 -1.28 -5.24 -15.14
N ARG A 22 -0.86 -4.87 -16.36
CA ARG A 22 -0.94 -3.47 -16.81
C ARG A 22 -2.38 -2.98 -16.91
N ASP A 23 -3.29 -3.84 -17.39
CA ASP A 23 -4.70 -3.52 -17.56
C ASP A 23 -5.46 -3.49 -16.22
N TRP A 24 -4.84 -4.02 -15.16
CA TRP A 24 -5.35 -4.00 -13.81
C TRP A 24 -4.25 -3.59 -12.81
N PRO A 25 -3.85 -2.30 -12.80
CA PRO A 25 -2.65 -1.82 -12.12
C PRO A 25 -2.86 -1.64 -10.60
N VAL A 26 -3.55 -2.58 -9.95
CA VAL A 26 -3.97 -2.48 -8.55
C VAL A 26 -3.21 -3.49 -7.68
N VAL A 27 -2.52 -2.98 -6.66
CA VAL A 27 -1.95 -3.78 -5.57
C VAL A 27 -2.91 -3.75 -4.39
N ARG A 28 -3.16 -4.93 -3.81
CA ARG A 28 -4.03 -5.12 -2.66
C ARG A 28 -3.26 -5.71 -1.49
N VAL A 29 -3.31 -5.03 -0.36
CA VAL A 29 -2.72 -5.49 0.90
C VAL A 29 -3.79 -5.50 1.97
N VAL A 30 -4.03 -6.67 2.56
CA VAL A 30 -4.90 -6.79 3.73
C VAL A 30 -4.04 -6.54 4.96
N MET A 31 -4.47 -5.62 5.81
CA MET A 31 -3.88 -5.34 7.10
C MET A 31 -4.78 -5.94 8.17
N HIS A 32 -4.19 -6.64 9.13
CA HIS A 32 -4.93 -7.22 10.26
C HIS A 32 -4.22 -6.86 11.56
N THR A 33 -4.96 -6.27 12.51
CA THR A 33 -4.49 -5.97 13.85
C THR A 33 -5.01 -7.00 14.84
N GLY A 34 -4.12 -7.60 15.62
CA GLY A 34 -4.46 -8.47 16.73
C GLY A 34 -4.86 -7.71 18.00
N ALA A 35 -5.16 -6.42 17.87
CA ALA A 35 -5.47 -5.57 19.01
C ALA A 35 -6.92 -5.77 19.47
N GLU A 36 -7.12 -5.87 20.79
CA GLU A 36 -8.44 -5.99 21.41
C GLU A 36 -9.41 -4.87 20.98
N PRO A 37 -10.72 -5.13 20.88
CA PRO A 37 -11.70 -4.09 20.56
C PRO A 37 -11.62 -2.94 21.57
N GLY A 38 -11.34 -1.72 21.08
CA GLY A 38 -11.11 -0.53 21.90
C GLY A 38 -9.64 -0.19 22.16
N ALA A 39 -8.71 -1.03 21.67
CA ALA A 39 -7.30 -0.69 21.58
C ALA A 39 -7.08 0.46 20.57
N GLN A 40 -5.96 1.14 20.77
CA GLN A 40 -5.51 2.35 20.09
C GLN A 40 -5.86 2.40 18.60
N LYS A 41 -6.52 3.49 18.18
CA LYS A 41 -6.77 3.75 16.75
C LYS A 41 -5.43 3.97 16.05
N VAL A 42 -5.15 3.21 15.01
CA VAL A 42 -3.93 3.31 14.20
C VAL A 42 -4.27 3.39 12.73
N CYS A 43 -3.43 4.06 11.96
CA CYS A 43 -3.48 4.00 10.51
C CYS A 43 -2.34 3.12 9.99
N ALA A 44 -2.69 2.10 9.24
CA ALA A 44 -1.74 1.35 8.43
C ALA A 44 -1.51 2.07 7.11
N VAL A 45 -0.26 2.40 6.80
CA VAL A 45 0.13 3.06 5.55
C VAL A 45 1.02 2.09 4.77
N VAL A 46 0.64 1.78 3.54
CA VAL A 46 1.41 0.94 2.62
C VAL A 46 2.06 1.81 1.57
N HIS A 47 3.33 1.53 1.28
CA HIS A 47 4.16 2.19 0.29
C HIS A 47 4.54 1.18 -0.77
N ALA A 48 4.31 1.52 -2.04
CA ALA A 48 4.87 0.80 -3.18
C ALA A 48 5.96 1.67 -3.83
N THR A 49 7.12 1.09 -4.09
CA THR A 49 8.28 1.79 -4.68
C THR A 49 8.85 1.04 -5.87
N MET A 50 9.26 1.79 -6.90
CA MET A 50 10.02 1.28 -8.03
C MET A 50 11.02 2.35 -8.48
N GLY A 51 12.31 2.13 -8.21
CA GLY A 51 13.32 3.20 -8.33
C GLY A 51 12.98 4.36 -7.39
N ASP A 52 12.99 5.59 -7.92
CA ASP A 52 12.69 6.80 -7.15
C ASP A 52 11.19 7.13 -7.07
N LEU A 53 10.33 6.37 -7.77
CA LEU A 53 8.89 6.58 -7.76
C LEU A 53 8.25 5.84 -6.58
N ARG A 54 7.35 6.53 -5.87
CA ARG A 54 6.60 5.97 -4.73
C ARG A 54 5.12 6.33 -4.82
N VAL A 55 4.25 5.35 -4.56
CA VAL A 55 2.82 5.56 -4.32
C VAL A 55 2.44 5.02 -2.95
N THR A 56 1.47 5.66 -2.31
CA THR A 56 1.07 5.34 -0.93
C THR A 56 -0.44 5.25 -0.79
N GLY A 57 -0.90 4.26 -0.04
CA GLY A 57 -2.29 4.09 0.36
C GLY A 57 -2.36 3.86 1.87
N ALA A 58 -3.51 4.13 2.49
CA ALA A 58 -3.67 3.93 3.92
C ALA A 58 -5.08 3.42 4.25
N CYS A 59 -5.19 2.68 5.34
CA CYS A 59 -6.47 2.30 5.93
C CYS A 59 -6.38 2.26 7.46
N SER A 60 -7.54 2.37 8.12
CA SER A 60 -7.70 2.10 9.54
C SER A 60 -8.29 0.70 9.69
N PRO A 61 -7.63 -0.25 10.37
CA PRO A 61 -8.30 -1.47 10.78
C PRO A 61 -9.32 -1.08 11.87
N ASP A 62 -10.60 -1.11 11.51
CA ASP A 62 -11.68 -0.72 12.40
C ASP A 62 -11.84 -1.70 13.57
N THR A 63 -12.46 -1.23 14.65
CA THR A 63 -12.61 -1.99 15.90
C THR A 63 -13.53 -3.21 15.79
N HIS A 64 -14.33 -3.33 14.71
CA HIS A 64 -15.29 -4.42 14.56
C HIS A 64 -14.65 -5.69 14.00
N GLU A 65 -13.78 -5.56 12.99
CA GLU A 65 -13.17 -6.70 12.30
C GLU A 65 -11.65 -6.78 12.47
N GLY A 66 -11.02 -5.74 13.03
CA GLY A 66 -9.57 -5.69 13.19
C GLY A 66 -8.81 -5.75 11.86
N MET A 67 -9.48 -5.59 10.72
CA MET A 67 -8.86 -5.68 9.40
C MET A 67 -9.26 -4.52 8.51
N CYS A 68 -8.39 -4.20 7.55
CA CYS A 68 -8.70 -3.29 6.46
C CYS A 68 -7.92 -3.63 5.19
N LEU A 69 -8.45 -3.22 4.04
CA LEU A 69 -7.81 -3.38 2.74
C LEU A 69 -7.17 -2.06 2.30
N VAL A 70 -5.90 -2.10 1.92
CA VAL A 70 -5.24 -1.01 1.19
C VAL A 70 -5.17 -1.36 -0.29
N GLU A 71 -5.72 -0.49 -1.12
CA GLU A 71 -5.59 -0.55 -2.57
C GLU A 71 -4.65 0.56 -3.05
N LEU A 72 -3.62 0.20 -3.82
CA LEU A 72 -2.73 1.15 -4.48
C LEU A 72 -2.85 0.98 -5.99
N VAL A 73 -3.06 2.08 -6.70
CA VAL A 73 -2.97 2.12 -8.16
C VAL A 73 -1.53 2.46 -8.54
N LEU A 74 -0.86 1.53 -9.21
CA LEU A 74 0.51 1.73 -9.66
C LEU A 74 0.54 2.64 -10.91
N PRO A 75 1.51 3.55 -11.02
CA PRO A 75 1.64 4.41 -12.19
C PRO A 75 1.89 3.62 -13.48
N TRP A 76 1.25 4.03 -14.58
CA TRP A 76 1.42 3.39 -15.89
C TRP A 76 2.88 3.29 -16.35
N SER A 77 3.70 4.29 -16.01
CA SER A 77 5.13 4.33 -16.33
C SER A 77 5.94 3.17 -15.74
N TRP A 78 5.35 2.39 -14.82
CA TRP A 78 6.03 1.26 -14.20
C TRP A 78 6.08 0.01 -15.07
N TRP A 79 5.26 -0.05 -16.12
CA TRP A 79 5.32 -1.12 -17.11
C TRP A 79 6.24 -0.75 -18.28
N PRO A 80 6.84 -1.74 -18.95
CA PRO A 80 7.57 -1.52 -20.19
C PRO A 80 6.71 -0.77 -21.23
N PRO A 81 7.27 0.01 -22.15
CA PRO A 81 6.49 0.56 -23.25
C PRO A 81 5.84 -0.58 -24.07
N LEU A 82 4.65 -0.33 -24.62
CA LEU A 82 4.03 -1.29 -25.53
C LEU A 82 4.89 -1.41 -26.81
N PRO A 83 5.07 -2.61 -27.36
CA PRO A 83 5.84 -2.79 -28.58
C PRO A 83 5.19 -2.00 -29.74
N SER A 84 5.99 -1.18 -30.42
CA SER A 84 5.52 -0.51 -31.63
C SER A 84 5.45 -1.50 -32.79
N LYS A 85 4.50 -1.33 -33.72
CA LYS A 85 4.34 -2.20 -34.90
C LYS A 85 5.59 -2.28 -35.80
N ARG A 86 6.55 -1.37 -35.65
CA ARG A 86 7.76 -1.28 -36.50
C ARG A 86 9.01 -1.87 -35.86
N THR A 87 8.96 -2.29 -34.60
CA THR A 87 10.11 -2.79 -33.85
C THR A 87 9.96 -4.27 -33.56
N LYS A 88 11.02 -5.06 -33.79
CA LYS A 88 11.05 -6.47 -33.37
C LYS A 88 10.77 -6.56 -31.86
N PRO A 89 9.90 -7.48 -31.40
CA PRO A 89 9.61 -7.64 -29.98
C PRO A 89 10.89 -8.00 -29.21
N THR A 90 11.32 -7.11 -28.31
CA THR A 90 12.41 -7.40 -27.37
C THR A 90 11.81 -7.93 -26.07
N LYS A 91 12.28 -9.10 -25.63
CA LYS A 91 11.90 -9.65 -24.31
C LYS A 91 12.35 -8.66 -23.24
N THR A 92 11.40 -8.14 -22.47
CA THR A 92 11.70 -7.26 -21.35
C THR A 92 11.61 -8.07 -20.06
N PRO A 93 12.60 -8.00 -19.16
CA PRO A 93 12.52 -8.69 -17.88
C PRO A 93 11.36 -8.15 -17.02
N PRO A 94 10.82 -8.95 -16.09
CA PRO A 94 9.83 -8.49 -15.13
C PRO A 94 10.35 -7.28 -14.33
N ARG A 95 9.47 -6.31 -14.09
CA ARG A 95 9.73 -5.18 -13.19
C ARG A 95 9.33 -5.60 -11.77
N LEU A 96 10.17 -5.27 -10.80
CA LEU A 96 9.92 -5.57 -9.39
C LEU A 96 9.52 -4.29 -8.66
N VAL A 97 8.43 -4.38 -7.92
CA VAL A 97 7.94 -3.32 -7.03
C VAL A 97 8.21 -3.76 -5.60
N THR A 98 8.81 -2.88 -4.81
CA THR A 98 9.01 -3.12 -3.38
C THR A 98 7.82 -2.59 -2.61
N LEU A 99 7.32 -3.39 -1.67
CA LEU A 99 6.25 -3.01 -0.76
C LEU A 99 6.79 -2.90 0.66
N ALA A 100 6.39 -1.85 1.36
CA ALA A 100 6.65 -1.66 2.79
C ALA A 100 5.40 -1.08 3.45
N TYR A 101 5.22 -1.34 4.75
CA TYR A 101 4.14 -0.72 5.51
C TYR A 101 4.68 -0.04 6.77
N THR A 102 3.95 0.96 7.23
CA THR A 102 4.25 1.74 8.44
C THR A 102 2.97 1.99 9.21
N VAL A 103 3.08 2.12 10.53
CA VAL A 103 1.95 2.40 11.41
C VAL A 103 2.08 3.80 11.98
N VAL A 104 0.98 4.56 11.95
CA VAL A 104 0.94 5.90 12.54
C VAL A 104 -0.27 6.07 13.44
N GLU A 105 -0.08 6.82 14.52
CA GLU A 105 -1.19 7.25 15.39
C GLU A 105 -1.92 8.43 14.74
N PRO A 106 -3.27 8.40 14.64
CA PRO A 106 -4.03 9.49 14.05
C PRO A 106 -4.02 10.72 14.98
N LEU A 107 -3.24 11.74 14.60
CA LEU A 107 -3.11 13.00 15.36
C LEU A 107 -4.42 13.82 15.42
N ARG A 108 -5.36 13.63 14.47
CA ARG A 108 -6.62 14.38 14.38
C ARG A 108 -7.76 13.51 13.81
N GLY A 109 -8.62 13.02 14.70
CA GLY A 109 -9.88 12.34 14.33
C GLY A 109 -9.71 10.95 13.68
N PRO A 110 -10.82 10.27 13.36
CA PRO A 110 -10.82 8.89 12.83
C PRO A 110 -10.41 8.77 11.36
N GLN A 111 -10.06 9.88 10.70
CA GLN A 111 -9.87 9.91 9.25
C GLN A 111 -8.40 9.59 8.92
N CYS A 112 -8.10 8.32 8.67
CA CYS A 112 -6.86 7.89 8.02
C CYS A 112 -6.89 8.36 6.56
N THR A 113 -6.65 9.64 6.33
CA THR A 113 -6.60 10.21 4.97
C THR A 113 -5.19 10.02 4.42
N PRO A 114 -4.98 9.09 3.46
CA PRO A 114 -3.80 9.20 2.62
C PRO A 114 -3.92 10.55 1.90
N LYS A 115 -2.91 11.41 1.99
CA LYS A 115 -2.82 12.61 1.14
C LYS A 115 -2.61 12.14 -0.30
N VAL A 116 -3.67 11.71 -0.97
CA VAL A 116 -3.64 11.40 -2.39
C VAL A 116 -3.70 12.72 -3.13
N MET A 117 -2.55 13.24 -3.56
CA MET A 117 -2.50 14.35 -4.50
C MET A 117 -2.54 13.76 -5.92
N ILE A 118 -3.74 13.56 -6.45
CA ILE A 118 -3.92 13.22 -7.87
C ILE A 118 -3.73 14.53 -8.64
N GLN A 119 -2.52 14.81 -9.14
CA GLN A 119 -2.38 15.76 -10.23
C GLN A 119 -2.69 15.02 -11.52
N SER A 120 -3.92 15.17 -12.03
CA SER A 120 -4.25 14.78 -13.39
C SER A 120 -3.45 15.65 -14.36
N LEU A 121 -2.51 15.05 -15.08
CA LEU A 121 -1.90 15.66 -16.26
C LEU A 121 -2.67 15.14 -17.47
N THR A 122 -3.64 15.91 -17.93
CA THR A 122 -4.18 15.80 -19.29
C THR A 122 -3.34 16.67 -20.24
N PRO A 123 -3.11 16.21 -21.49
CA PRO A 123 -2.39 16.98 -22.52
C PRO A 123 -3.15 18.24 -22.96
#